data_AF-A0A382Q955-F1
#
_entry.id   AF-A0A382Q955-F1
#
_cell.length_a   1.000
_cell.length_b   1.000
_cell.length_c   1.000
_cell.angle_alpha   90.00
_cell.angle_beta   90.00
_cell.angle_gamma   90.00
#
_symmetry.space_group_name_H-M   'P 1'
#
loop_
_entity.id
_entity.type
_entity.pdbx_description
1 polymer ?
#
loop_
_entity_poly.entity_id
_entity_poly.type
_entity_poly.pdbx_seq_one_letter_code
_entity_poly.pdbx_strand_id
1 'polypeptide(L)'
;VAYDFYFWPTPNGYKVSIALEELELPYNLCPVNISVGEQHHADFVAISPNHKIPALVDHCPTQGAEKSMIFESGAILLYLAEKYQRLMPQEAEARMTCMQWLFWQVGGLGPIA
;
A
#
# COMPACT_ATOMS: atom_id res chain seq x y z
N VAL A 1 -2.35 9.88 -14.31
CA VAL A 1 -2.91 8.73 -13.57
C VAL A 1 -2.99 9.13 -12.11
N ALA A 2 -4.00 8.69 -11.33
CA ALA A 2 -4.18 9.15 -9.96
C ALA A 2 -3.13 8.59 -8.98
N TYR A 3 -2.54 7.44 -9.30
CA TYR A 3 -1.60 6.72 -8.43
C TYR A 3 -0.27 6.42 -9.13
N ASP A 4 0.84 6.60 -8.41
CA ASP A 4 2.10 5.92 -8.70
C ASP A 4 2.30 4.79 -7.68
N PHE A 5 2.50 3.57 -8.18
CA PHE A 5 2.65 2.36 -7.37
C PHE A 5 4.06 1.81 -7.49
N TYR A 6 4.84 1.93 -6.42
CA TYR A 6 6.21 1.46 -6.35
C TYR A 6 6.26 -0.01 -5.93
N PHE A 7 6.71 -0.85 -6.84
CA PHE A 7 6.47 -2.29 -6.78
C PHE A 7 7.70 -3.14 -7.11
N TRP A 8 7.75 -4.32 -6.49
CA TRP A 8 8.58 -5.45 -6.89
C TRP A 8 7.81 -6.75 -6.61
N PRO A 9 7.94 -7.83 -7.42
CA PRO A 9 7.18 -9.07 -7.29
C PRO A 9 7.51 -9.84 -6.01
N THR A 10 6.91 -9.42 -4.91
CA THR A 10 7.07 -9.96 -3.55
C THR A 10 5.69 -10.11 -2.91
N PRO A 11 5.54 -10.92 -1.84
CA PRO A 11 4.26 -11.04 -1.15
C PRO A 11 3.68 -9.70 -0.69
N ASN A 12 4.51 -8.78 -0.17
CA ASN A 12 4.04 -7.45 0.24
C ASN A 12 3.63 -6.58 -0.94
N GLY A 13 4.38 -6.65 -2.06
CA GLY A 13 4.02 -5.95 -3.29
C GLY A 13 2.68 -6.42 -3.85
N TYR A 14 2.46 -7.73 -3.90
CA TYR A 14 1.23 -8.32 -4.46
C TYR A 14 -0.04 -7.96 -3.68
N LYS A 15 0.05 -7.72 -2.36
CA LYS A 15 -1.11 -7.24 -1.58
C LYS A 15 -1.72 -5.99 -2.18
N VAL A 16 -0.87 -5.00 -2.49
CA VAL A 16 -1.31 -3.71 -3.00
C VAL A 16 -1.72 -3.82 -4.47
N SER A 17 -1.00 -4.61 -5.29
CA SER A 17 -1.40 -4.81 -6.69
C SER A 17 -2.79 -5.45 -6.78
N ILE A 18 -3.07 -6.48 -5.97
CA ILE A 18 -4.40 -7.12 -5.92
C ILE A 18 -5.46 -6.10 -5.53
N ALA A 19 -5.24 -5.29 -4.50
CA ALA A 19 -6.22 -4.28 -4.10
C ALA A 19 -6.47 -3.21 -5.17
N LEU A 20 -5.44 -2.77 -5.89
CA LEU A 20 -5.58 -1.82 -7.00
C LEU A 20 -6.43 -2.41 -8.14
N GLU A 21 -6.19 -3.68 -8.50
CA GLU A 21 -6.96 -4.39 -9.52
C GLU A 21 -8.42 -4.65 -9.08
N GLU A 22 -8.65 -5.12 -7.85
CA GLU A 22 -10.00 -5.34 -7.29
C GLU A 22 -10.83 -4.04 -7.22
N LEU A 23 -10.15 -2.91 -7.02
CA LEU A 23 -10.78 -1.58 -7.02
C LEU A 23 -10.90 -0.97 -8.42
N GLU A 24 -10.36 -1.63 -9.45
CA GLU A 24 -10.31 -1.16 -10.84
C GLU A 24 -9.65 0.22 -10.96
N LEU A 25 -8.60 0.47 -10.17
CA LEU A 25 -7.94 1.77 -10.11
C LEU A 25 -6.84 1.86 -11.16
N PRO A 26 -6.81 2.92 -11.98
CA PRO A 26 -5.68 3.17 -12.85
C PRO A 26 -4.48 3.62 -12.00
N TYR A 27 -3.34 2.94 -12.18
CA TYR A 27 -2.06 3.29 -11.56
C TYR A 27 -0.94 3.26 -12.58
N ASN A 28 0.07 4.10 -12.34
CA ASN A 28 1.36 4.01 -13.01
C ASN A 28 2.24 3.07 -12.18
N LEU A 29 2.74 2.01 -12.80
CA LEU A 29 3.63 1.05 -12.13
C LEU A 29 5.06 1.59 -12.17
N CYS A 30 5.66 1.76 -11.01
CA CYS A 30 7.04 2.20 -10.82
C CYS A 30 7.87 1.02 -10.28
N PRO A 31 8.59 0.26 -11.13
CA PRO A 31 9.42 -0.83 -10.64
C PRO A 31 10.53 -0.32 -9.73
N VAL A 32 10.77 -0.99 -8.61
CA VAL A 32 11.91 -0.76 -7.71
C VAL A 32 12.64 -2.08 -7.53
N ASN A 33 13.74 -2.27 -8.25
CA ASN A 33 14.52 -3.49 -8.24
C ASN A 33 15.30 -3.64 -6.93
N ILE A 34 14.67 -4.34 -5.98
CA ILE A 34 15.25 -4.55 -4.65
C ILE A 34 16.47 -5.47 -4.67
N SER A 35 16.64 -6.27 -5.74
CA SER A 35 17.78 -7.17 -5.90
C SER A 35 19.09 -6.43 -6.19
N VAL A 36 19.02 -5.19 -6.66
CA VAL A 36 20.19 -4.30 -6.89
C VAL A 36 20.21 -3.10 -5.94
N GLY A 37 19.30 -3.03 -4.98
CA GLY A 37 19.32 -2.00 -3.93
C GLY A 37 18.64 -0.67 -4.28
N GLU A 38 17.80 -0.61 -5.32
CA GLU A 38 17.11 0.63 -5.72
C GLU A 38 16.24 1.24 -4.61
N GLN A 39 15.79 0.43 -3.63
CA GLN A 39 15.06 0.91 -2.44
C GLN A 39 15.88 1.82 -1.52
N HIS A 40 17.19 1.96 -1.77
CA HIS A 40 18.07 2.87 -1.05
C HIS A 40 18.37 4.17 -1.81
N HIS A 41 17.88 4.30 -3.05
CA HIS A 41 18.03 5.54 -3.80
C HIS A 41 17.22 6.69 -3.16
N ALA A 42 17.77 7.90 -3.22
CA ALA A 42 17.24 9.06 -2.49
C ALA A 42 15.80 9.43 -2.91
N ASP A 43 15.45 9.20 -4.17
CA ASP A 43 14.11 9.39 -4.72
C ASP A 43 13.09 8.43 -4.11
N PHE A 44 13.44 7.15 -3.94
CA PHE A 44 12.56 6.18 -3.26
C PHE A 44 12.52 6.40 -1.74
N VAL A 45 13.65 6.74 -1.10
CA VAL A 45 13.73 7.01 0.35
C VAL A 45 12.81 8.17 0.74
N ALA A 46 12.66 9.18 -0.13
CA ALA A 46 11.74 10.29 0.09
C ALA A 46 10.26 9.85 0.19
N ILE A 47 9.91 8.68 -0.37
CA ILE A 47 8.56 8.11 -0.37
C ILE A 47 8.42 7.07 0.75
N SER A 48 9.40 6.18 0.89
CA SER A 48 9.45 5.12 1.91
C SER A 48 10.77 5.20 2.67
N PRO A 49 10.83 5.98 3.77
CA PRO A 49 12.04 6.10 4.60
C PRO A 49 12.51 4.79 5.22
N ASN A 50 11.64 3.76 5.25
CA ASN A 50 11.96 2.40 5.70
C ASN A 50 12.72 1.58 4.65
N HIS A 51 12.97 2.13 3.45
CA HIS A 51 13.65 1.45 2.34
C HIS A 51 12.96 0.14 1.93
N LYS A 52 11.63 0.07 2.03
CA LYS A 52 10.86 -1.13 1.69
C LYS A 52 9.73 -0.81 0.74
N ILE A 53 9.53 -1.71 -0.23
CA ILE A 53 8.33 -1.80 -1.04
C ILE A 53 7.24 -2.60 -0.30
N PRO A 54 5.96 -2.45 -0.67
CA PRO A 54 5.42 -1.46 -1.61
C PRO A 54 5.37 -0.04 -1.02
N ALA A 55 5.29 0.94 -1.91
CA ALA A 55 4.87 2.30 -1.59
C ALA A 55 3.86 2.82 -2.64
N LEU A 56 2.99 3.74 -2.23
CA LEU A 56 1.96 4.33 -3.08
C LEU A 56 2.02 5.85 -2.95
N VAL A 57 1.96 6.55 -4.09
CA VAL A 57 1.72 7.99 -4.13
C VAL A 57 0.34 8.23 -4.72
N ASP A 58 -0.53 8.88 -3.96
CA ASP A 58 -1.82 9.38 -4.44
C ASP A 58 -1.70 10.87 -4.78
N HIS A 59 -2.02 11.22 -6.02
CA HIS A 59 -2.00 12.59 -6.52
C HIS A 59 -3.33 13.32 -6.34
N CYS A 60 -4.37 12.66 -5.82
CA CYS A 60 -5.69 13.24 -5.58
C CYS A 60 -6.30 12.74 -4.25
N PRO A 61 -5.69 13.06 -3.09
CA PRO A 61 -6.22 12.62 -1.80
C PRO A 61 -7.47 13.40 -1.39
N THR A 62 -8.31 12.80 -0.57
CA THR A 62 -9.63 13.34 -0.18
C THR A 62 -9.56 14.52 0.80
N GLN A 63 -8.41 14.80 1.43
CA GLN A 63 -8.29 15.73 2.57
C GLN A 63 -7.36 16.94 2.32
N GLY A 64 -7.51 17.63 1.19
CA GLY A 64 -6.89 18.95 0.96
C GLY A 64 -5.35 18.97 0.83
N ALA A 65 -4.69 17.82 0.92
CA ALA A 65 -3.29 17.68 0.57
C ALA A 65 -3.13 17.61 -0.95
N GLU A 66 -2.02 18.15 -1.49
CA GLU A 66 -1.72 18.05 -2.92
C GLU A 66 -1.35 16.61 -3.34
N LYS A 67 -0.75 15.84 -2.43
CA LYS A 67 -0.41 14.42 -2.63
C LYS A 67 -0.26 13.70 -1.30
N SER A 68 -0.41 12.38 -1.30
CA SER A 68 -0.14 11.51 -0.15
C SER A 68 0.87 10.42 -0.52
N MET A 69 1.97 10.33 0.23
CA MET A 69 2.97 9.27 0.11
C MET A 69 2.75 8.27 1.24
N ILE A 70 2.56 7.00 0.90
CA ILE A 70 2.15 5.97 1.85
C ILE A 70 3.06 4.76 1.65
N PHE A 71 3.73 4.33 2.72
CA PHE A 71 4.47 3.07 2.80
C PHE A 71 3.79 2.15 3.84
N GLU A 72 4.28 0.92 3.98
CA GLU A 72 3.62 -0.20 4.68
C GLU A 72 2.38 -0.74 3.94
N SER A 73 2.49 -1.99 3.46
CA SER A 73 1.41 -2.63 2.68
C SER A 73 0.05 -2.64 3.40
N GLY A 74 0.02 -2.86 4.72
CA GLY A 74 -1.22 -2.82 5.49
C GLY A 74 -1.83 -1.43 5.59
N ALA A 75 -1.01 -0.38 5.70
CA ALA A 75 -1.49 1.00 5.71
C ALA A 75 -2.05 1.40 4.35
N ILE A 76 -1.41 0.98 3.25
CA ILE A 76 -1.89 1.20 1.88
C ILE A 76 -3.25 0.52 1.67
N LEU A 77 -3.40 -0.74 2.09
CA LEU A 77 -4.68 -1.46 1.99
C LEU A 77 -5.79 -0.75 2.76
N LEU A 78 -5.52 -0.34 4.00
CA LEU A 78 -6.48 0.38 4.83
C LEU A 78 -6.87 1.71 4.18
N TYR A 79 -5.89 2.47 3.69
CA TYR A 79 -6.09 3.74 3.01
C TYR A 79 -7.00 3.60 1.78
N LEU A 80 -6.73 2.63 0.91
CA LEU A 80 -7.54 2.37 -0.28
C LEU A 80 -8.96 1.93 0.11
N ALA A 81 -9.08 1.04 1.10
CA ALA A 81 -10.37 0.56 1.58
C ALA A 81 -11.23 1.70 2.16
N GLU A 82 -10.62 2.64 2.89
CA GLU A 82 -11.30 3.82 3.43
C GLU A 82 -11.66 4.84 2.35
N LYS A 83 -10.74 5.16 1.44
CA LYS A 83 -10.97 6.14 0.37
C LYS A 83 -12.11 5.71 -0.55
N TYR A 84 -12.20 4.42 -0.86
CA TYR A 84 -13.18 3.87 -1.79
C TYR A 84 -14.36 3.19 -1.12
N GLN A 85 -14.36 3.05 0.21
CA GLN A 85 -15.42 2.39 0.98
C GLN A 85 -15.72 0.96 0.48
N ARG A 86 -14.66 0.25 0.08
CA ARG A 86 -14.69 -1.11 -0.50
C ARG A 86 -13.63 -1.98 0.17
N LEU A 87 -13.72 -3.30 0.03
CA LEU A 87 -12.77 -4.30 0.56
C LEU A 87 -12.67 -4.39 2.10
N MET A 88 -13.33 -3.51 2.84
CA MET A 88 -13.45 -3.55 4.30
C MET A 88 -14.90 -3.26 4.71
N PRO A 89 -15.48 -4.01 5.67
CA PRO A 89 -16.81 -3.72 6.20
C PRO A 89 -16.88 -2.34 6.85
N GLN A 90 -18.07 -1.71 6.79
CA GLN A 90 -18.34 -0.43 7.46
C GLN A 90 -18.98 -0.59 8.85
N GLU A 91 -19.63 -1.73 9.11
CA GLU A 91 -20.15 -2.08 10.42
C GLU A 91 -18.99 -2.30 11.41
N ALA A 92 -19.13 -1.78 12.62
CA ALA A 92 -18.03 -1.65 13.58
C ALA A 92 -17.39 -2.99 13.97
N GLU A 93 -18.19 -4.01 14.26
CA GLU A 93 -17.70 -5.32 14.71
C GLU A 93 -17.02 -6.08 13.56
N ALA A 94 -17.63 -6.05 12.38
CA ALA A 94 -17.06 -6.66 11.17
C ALA A 94 -15.77 -5.93 10.74
N ARG A 95 -15.73 -4.60 10.84
CA ARG A 95 -14.54 -3.80 10.57
C ARG A 95 -13.41 -4.12 11.54
N MET A 96 -13.73 -4.20 12.84
CA MET A 96 -12.77 -4.60 13.87
C MET A 96 -12.18 -5.98 13.57
N THR A 97 -13.03 -6.95 13.21
CA THR A 97 -12.58 -8.29 12.82
C THR A 97 -11.64 -8.25 11.61
N CYS A 98 -11.97 -7.47 10.57
CA CYS A 98 -11.13 -7.29 9.40
C CYS A 98 -9.76 -6.69 9.76
N MET A 99 -9.76 -5.63 10.57
CA MET A 99 -8.53 -4.98 11.06
C MET A 99 -7.69 -5.94 11.92
N GLN A 100 -8.31 -6.74 12.78
CA GLN A 100 -7.62 -7.74 13.60
C GLN A 100 -6.79 -8.70 12.73
N TRP A 101 -7.39 -9.21 11.65
CA TRP A 101 -6.69 -10.10 10.72
C TRP A 101 -5.60 -9.38 9.91
N LEU A 102 -5.84 -8.13 9.51
CA LEU A 102 -4.83 -7.31 8.85
C LEU A 102 -3.59 -7.13 9.76
N PHE A 103 -3.80 -6.75 11.03
CA PHE A 103 -2.72 -6.56 12.00
C PHE A 103 -2.01 -7.87 12.37
N TRP A 104 -2.75 -8.97 12.53
CA TRP A 104 -2.15 -10.29 12.68
C TRP A 104 -1.24 -10.65 11.50
N GLN A 105 -1.68 -10.34 10.27
CA GLN A 105 -0.91 -10.62 9.07
C GLN A 105 0.37 -9.77 9.04
N VAL A 106 0.29 -8.45 9.26
CA VAL A 106 1.47 -7.58 9.16
C VAL A 106 2.42 -7.71 10.36
N GLY A 107 1.92 -8.06 11.54
CA GLY A 107 2.72 -8.20 12.76
C GLY A 107 3.23 -9.62 13.04
N GLY A 108 2.64 -10.64 12.42
CA GLY A 108 2.96 -12.05 12.66
C GLY A 108 3.34 -12.81 11.39
N LEU A 109 2.36 -13.09 10.52
CA LEU A 109 2.59 -13.95 9.34
C LEU A 109 3.64 -13.35 8.37
N GLY A 110 3.56 -12.04 8.10
CA GLY A 110 4.44 -11.35 7.17
C GLY A 110 5.91 -11.33 7.59
N PRO A 111 6.25 -10.99 8.85
CA PRO A 111 7.64 -11.00 9.32
C PRO A 111 8.31 -12.38 9.39
N ILE A 112 7.53 -13.47 9.36
CA ILE A 112 8.03 -14.85 9.57
C ILE A 112 8.17 -15.62 8.24
N ALA A 113 7.53 -15.16 7.16
CA ALA A 113 7.47 -15.84 5.85
C ALA A 113 8.42 -15.27 4.80
#